data_AF-A0A6N7VLA0-F1
#
_entry.id   AF-A0A6N7VLA0-F1
#
_cell.length_a   1.000
_cell.length_b   1.000
_cell.length_c   1.000
_cell.angle_alpha   90.00
_cell.angle_beta   90.00
_cell.angle_gamma   90.00
#
_symmetry.space_group_name_H-M   'P 1'
#
loop_
_entity.id
_entity.type
_entity.pdbx_description
1 polymer ?
#
loop_
_entity_poly.entity_id
_entity_poly.type
_entity_poly.pdbx_seq_one_letter_code
_entity_poly.pdbx_strand_id
1 'polypeptide(L)'
;MKSTQLKQEKTQNIFAGLKRGDSNVLLQYLKGSPETKIIGIIAAIIYNNRSDECVSLLKEIAKGTDFASYGGVVAEYAIAALDILEVEKYHGSNERILGIIKYQFKDLKDIFR
;
A
#
# COMPACT_ATOMS: atom_id res chain seq x y z
N MET A 1 19.30 15.16 -28.17
CA MET A 1 19.00 14.97 -26.74
C MET A 1 17.48 14.87 -26.55
N LYS A 2 16.90 13.65 -26.61
CA LYS A 2 15.43 13.41 -26.50
C LYS A 2 15.06 12.38 -25.42
N SER A 3 16.04 11.94 -24.62
CA SER A 3 15.87 10.84 -23.65
C SER A 3 15.31 11.31 -22.29
N THR A 4 15.51 12.58 -21.94
CA THR A 4 15.21 13.08 -20.58
C THR A 4 13.74 13.49 -20.40
N GLN A 5 13.05 13.95 -21.45
CA GLN A 5 11.65 14.38 -21.37
C GLN A 5 10.66 13.21 -21.22
N LEU A 6 10.90 12.08 -21.91
CA LEU A 6 10.08 10.86 -21.81
C LEU A 6 10.09 10.22 -20.40
N LYS A 7 11.15 10.45 -19.60
CA LYS A 7 11.23 9.94 -18.23
C LYS A 7 10.45 10.79 -17.24
N GLN A 8 10.29 12.10 -17.47
CA GLN A 8 9.60 13.00 -16.54
C GLN A 8 8.07 12.97 -16.70
N GLU A 9 7.55 12.79 -17.91
CA GLU A 9 6.10 12.66 -18.15
C GLU A 9 5.51 11.38 -17.53
N LYS A 10 6.29 10.29 -17.44
CA LYS A 10 5.84 9.06 -16.78
C LYS A 10 5.68 9.24 -15.27
N THR A 11 6.59 9.95 -14.60
CA THR A 11 6.55 10.10 -13.14
C THR A 11 5.38 10.97 -12.67
N GLN A 12 4.97 11.96 -13.46
CA GLN A 12 3.85 12.84 -13.11
C GLN A 12 2.46 12.16 -13.20
N ASN A 13 2.35 11.01 -13.85
CA ASN A 13 1.08 10.31 -14.03
C ASN A 13 0.91 9.05 -13.17
N ILE A 14 1.95 8.67 -12.41
CA ILE A 14 1.96 7.46 -11.57
C ILE A 14 0.85 7.55 -10.50
N PHE A 15 0.68 8.70 -9.84
CA PHE A 15 -0.33 8.90 -8.79
C PHE A 15 -1.71 9.35 -9.28
N ALA A 16 -1.87 9.73 -10.55
CA ALA A 16 -3.13 10.29 -11.05
C ALA A 16 -4.28 9.28 -11.01
N GLY A 17 -3.99 8.01 -11.29
CA GLY A 17 -4.95 6.92 -11.16
C GLY A 17 -5.31 6.63 -9.71
N LEU A 18 -4.32 6.68 -8.80
CA LEU A 18 -4.57 6.55 -7.37
C LEU A 18 -5.48 7.66 -6.89
N LYS A 19 -5.22 8.94 -7.17
CA LYS A 19 -6.07 10.08 -6.78
C LYS A 19 -7.56 9.94 -7.14
N ARG A 20 -7.86 9.21 -8.22
CA ARG A 20 -9.24 8.95 -8.66
C ARG A 20 -9.87 7.72 -8.00
N GLY A 21 -9.18 7.04 -7.11
CA GLY A 21 -9.61 5.78 -6.49
C GLY A 21 -9.63 4.61 -7.47
N ASP A 22 -8.83 4.63 -8.54
CA ASP A 22 -8.82 3.56 -9.54
C ASP A 22 -8.26 2.26 -8.95
N SER A 23 -9.15 1.29 -8.76
CA SER A 23 -8.81 -0.01 -8.17
C SER A 23 -7.79 -0.78 -9.00
N ASN A 24 -7.79 -0.65 -10.33
CA ASN A 24 -6.83 -1.37 -11.18
C ASN A 24 -5.41 -0.82 -10.97
N VAL A 25 -5.28 0.49 -10.81
CA VAL A 25 -4.00 1.14 -10.55
C VAL A 25 -3.48 0.75 -9.17
N LEU A 26 -4.35 0.74 -8.15
CA LEU A 26 -3.99 0.24 -6.82
C LEU A 26 -3.44 -1.20 -6.87
N LEU A 27 -4.11 -2.10 -7.59
CA LEU A 27 -3.68 -3.50 -7.72
C LEU A 27 -2.32 -3.62 -8.43
N GLN A 28 -2.04 -2.78 -9.43
CA GLN A 28 -0.73 -2.73 -10.07
C GLN A 28 0.37 -2.33 -9.08
N TYR A 29 0.10 -1.38 -8.18
CA TYR A 29 1.05 -0.96 -7.16
C TYR A 29 1.34 -2.07 -6.13
N LEU A 30 0.31 -2.81 -5.71
CA LEU A 30 0.46 -3.98 -4.83
C LEU A 30 1.29 -5.11 -5.46
N LYS A 31 1.41 -5.16 -6.79
CA LYS A 31 2.23 -6.14 -7.52
C LYS A 31 3.63 -5.61 -7.87
N GLY A 32 3.94 -4.34 -7.57
CA GLY A 32 5.16 -3.68 -7.98
C GLY A 32 6.36 -3.88 -7.05
N SER A 33 7.29 -2.91 -7.06
CA SER A 33 8.44 -2.90 -6.15
C SER A 33 7.98 -2.74 -4.70
N PRO A 34 8.84 -3.03 -3.72
CA PRO A 34 8.52 -2.82 -2.31
C PRO A 34 8.01 -1.40 -1.98
N GLU A 35 8.58 -0.35 -2.58
CA GLU A 35 8.14 1.04 -2.41
C GLU A 35 6.73 1.25 -2.98
N THR A 36 6.46 0.75 -4.18
CA THR A 36 5.12 0.88 -4.78
C THR A 36 4.08 0.07 -4.02
N LYS A 37 4.47 -1.07 -3.42
CA LYS A 37 3.58 -1.86 -2.57
C LYS A 37 3.10 -1.07 -1.37
N ILE A 38 3.99 -0.37 -0.66
CA ILE A 38 3.60 0.48 0.47
C ILE A 38 2.58 1.54 0.05
N ILE A 39 2.80 2.18 -1.10
CA ILE A 39 1.86 3.17 -1.66
C ILE A 39 0.51 2.50 -1.96
N GLY A 40 0.51 1.32 -2.59
CA GLY A 40 -0.70 0.56 -2.89
C GLY A 40 -1.48 0.15 -1.63
N ILE A 41 -0.76 -0.25 -0.57
CA ILE A 41 -1.34 -0.60 0.73
C ILE A 41 -2.02 0.62 1.37
N ILE A 42 -1.35 1.77 1.40
CA ILE A 42 -1.91 3.02 1.94
C ILE A 42 -3.15 3.43 1.13
N ALA A 43 -3.10 3.33 -0.19
CA ALA A 43 -4.24 3.60 -1.05
C ALA A 43 -5.42 2.66 -0.76
N ALA A 44 -5.17 1.36 -0.53
CA ALA A 44 -6.21 0.41 -0.14
C ALA A 44 -6.92 0.82 1.15
N ILE A 45 -6.16 1.28 2.15
CA ILE A 45 -6.72 1.82 3.40
C ILE A 45 -7.57 3.06 3.13
N ILE A 46 -7.02 4.04 2.41
CA ILE A 46 -7.67 5.35 2.18
C ILE A 46 -8.97 5.22 1.40
N TYR A 47 -9.00 4.36 0.37
CA TYR A 47 -10.18 4.09 -0.43
C TYR A 47 -11.06 2.97 0.12
N ASN A 48 -10.70 2.40 1.27
CA ASN A 48 -11.42 1.29 1.89
C ASN A 48 -11.65 0.12 0.91
N ASN A 49 -10.61 -0.23 0.13
CA ASN A 49 -10.71 -1.26 -0.90
C ASN A 49 -10.58 -2.65 -0.29
N ARG A 50 -11.70 -3.38 -0.28
CA ARG A 50 -11.83 -4.74 0.28
C ARG A 50 -12.15 -5.78 -0.78
N SER A 51 -11.81 -5.51 -2.05
CA SER A 51 -12.02 -6.49 -3.11
C SER A 51 -11.21 -7.77 -2.84
N ASP A 52 -11.73 -8.92 -3.27
CA ASP A 52 -11.07 -10.21 -3.05
C ASP A 52 -9.63 -10.23 -3.58
N GLU A 53 -9.38 -9.59 -4.73
CA GLU A 53 -8.04 -9.49 -5.31
C GLU A 53 -7.11 -8.62 -4.44
N CYS A 54 -7.59 -7.48 -3.93
CA CYS A 54 -6.82 -6.62 -3.04
C CYS A 54 -6.49 -7.36 -1.74
N VAL A 55 -7.48 -8.02 -1.12
CA VAL A 55 -7.31 -8.81 0.10
C VAL A 55 -6.32 -9.96 -0.12
N SER A 56 -6.41 -10.67 -1.24
CA SER A 56 -5.49 -11.76 -1.58
C SER A 56 -4.04 -11.27 -1.67
N LEU A 57 -3.81 -10.14 -2.34
CA LEU A 57 -2.46 -9.56 -2.46
C LEU A 57 -1.93 -9.07 -1.11
N LEU A 58 -2.76 -8.41 -0.29
CA LEU A 58 -2.36 -8.00 1.06
C LEU A 58 -1.95 -9.22 1.90
N LYS A 59 -2.70 -10.32 1.84
CA LYS A 59 -2.36 -11.57 2.55
C LYS A 59 -1.08 -12.20 2.03
N GLU A 60 -0.80 -12.14 0.73
CA GLU A 60 0.46 -12.63 0.16
C GLU A 60 1.64 -11.78 0.65
N ILE A 61 1.51 -10.46 0.61
CA ILE A 61 2.54 -9.52 1.07
C ILE A 61 2.80 -9.71 2.58
N ALA A 62 1.76 -9.90 3.37
CA ALA A 62 1.85 -10.12 4.82
C ALA A 62 2.64 -11.40 5.19
N LYS A 63 2.73 -12.39 4.30
CA LYS A 63 3.54 -13.60 4.49
C LYS A 63 5.03 -13.40 4.21
N GLY A 64 5.45 -12.21 3.77
CA GLY A 64 6.85 -11.89 3.48
C GLY A 64 7.75 -12.25 4.67
N THR A 65 8.73 -13.12 4.44
CA THR A 65 9.44 -13.86 5.50
C THR A 65 10.66 -13.12 6.07
N ASP A 66 11.00 -11.95 5.55
CA ASP A 66 12.25 -11.27 5.90
C ASP A 66 12.02 -9.91 6.59
N PHE A 67 11.67 -9.97 7.87
CA PHE A 67 11.41 -8.82 8.74
C PHE A 67 12.63 -7.91 8.99
N ALA A 68 13.83 -8.37 8.59
CA ALA A 68 15.08 -7.64 8.72
C ALA A 68 15.44 -6.81 7.49
N SER A 69 14.77 -7.03 6.35
CA SER A 69 14.97 -6.26 5.13
C SER A 69 13.78 -5.34 4.82
N TYR A 70 13.90 -4.57 3.74
CA TYR A 70 12.83 -3.71 3.27
C TYR A 70 11.53 -4.50 2.98
N GLY A 71 11.63 -5.80 2.66
CA GLY A 71 10.48 -6.69 2.52
C GLY A 71 9.67 -6.86 3.82
N GLY A 72 10.34 -6.84 4.96
CA GLY A 72 9.75 -6.89 6.30
C GLY A 72 8.84 -5.71 6.60
N VAL A 73 9.29 -4.51 6.23
CA VAL A 73 8.50 -3.29 6.38
C VAL A 73 7.22 -3.38 5.55
N VAL A 74 7.30 -3.87 4.30
CA VAL A 74 6.09 -4.04 3.47
C VAL A 74 5.10 -5.02 4.10
N ALA A 75 5.58 -6.13 4.68
CA ALA A 75 4.75 -7.10 5.37
C ALA A 75 4.03 -6.48 6.59
N GLU A 76 4.72 -5.68 7.41
CA GLU A 76 4.12 -4.98 8.55
C GLU A 76 2.99 -4.04 8.11
N TYR A 77 3.19 -3.30 7.02
CA TYR A 77 2.15 -2.43 6.45
C TYR A 77 0.94 -3.25 5.97
N ALA A 78 1.17 -4.39 5.32
CA ALA A 78 0.09 -5.25 4.83
C ALA A 78 -0.72 -5.86 5.98
N ILE A 79 -0.06 -6.31 7.05
CA ILE A 79 -0.72 -6.81 8.26
C ILE A 79 -1.58 -5.71 8.88
N ALA A 80 -1.02 -4.51 9.04
CA ALA A 80 -1.77 -3.38 9.58
C ALA A 80 -2.98 -3.01 8.70
N ALA A 81 -2.82 -3.05 7.37
CA ALA A 81 -3.90 -2.77 6.43
C ALA A 81 -5.06 -3.77 6.55
N LEU A 82 -4.77 -5.06 6.72
CA LEU A 82 -5.80 -6.08 6.95
C LEU A 82 -6.61 -5.82 8.22
N ASP A 83 -5.96 -5.31 9.29
CA ASP A 83 -6.66 -4.93 10.53
C ASP A 83 -7.54 -3.69 10.33
N ILE A 84 -6.95 -2.62 9.77
CA ILE A 84 -7.62 -1.33 9.54
C ILE A 84 -8.84 -1.52 8.61
N LEU A 85 -8.71 -2.37 7.60
CA LEU A 85 -9.81 -2.70 6.67
C LEU A 85 -10.82 -3.68 7.28
N GLU A 86 -10.63 -4.13 8.52
CA GLU A 86 -11.52 -5.06 9.23
C GLU A 86 -11.64 -6.43 8.55
N VAL A 87 -10.58 -6.87 7.87
CA VAL A 87 -10.52 -8.17 7.18
C VAL A 87 -9.92 -9.24 8.11
N GLU A 88 -8.82 -8.92 8.79
CA GLU A 88 -8.13 -9.82 9.71
C GLU A 88 -7.46 -9.02 10.82
N LYS A 89 -7.83 -9.28 12.07
CA LYS A 89 -7.32 -8.51 13.23
C LYS A 89 -5.91 -8.94 13.60
N TYR A 90 -5.08 -7.95 13.91
CA TYR A 90 -3.73 -8.16 14.40
C TYR A 90 -3.76 -8.41 15.91
N HIS A 91 -3.19 -9.53 16.34
CA HIS A 91 -3.15 -9.94 17.75
C HIS A 91 -1.73 -9.98 18.34
N GLY A 92 -0.72 -9.54 17.57
CA GLY A 92 0.66 -9.53 18.05
C GLY A 92 1.01 -8.26 18.82
N SER A 93 2.28 -8.16 19.23
CA SER A 93 2.83 -7.06 20.04
C SER A 93 3.92 -6.26 19.31
N ASN A 94 4.00 -6.34 17.98
CA ASN A 94 4.97 -5.54 17.23
C ASN A 94 4.53 -4.07 17.23
N GLU A 95 5.28 -3.23 17.95
CA GLU A 95 5.02 -1.80 18.11
C GLU A 95 4.93 -1.04 16.78
N ARG A 96 5.66 -1.46 15.73
CA ARG A 96 5.57 -0.82 14.41
C ARG A 96 4.20 -1.06 13.79
N ILE A 97 3.71 -2.30 13.81
CA ILE A 97 2.39 -2.66 13.29
C ILE A 97 1.30 -1.92 14.09
N LEU A 98 1.38 -1.94 15.42
CA LEU A 98 0.44 -1.24 16.29
C LEU A 98 0.45 0.28 16.02
N GLY A 99 1.63 0.87 15.80
CA GLY A 99 1.78 2.28 15.43
C GLY A 99 1.09 2.60 14.10
N ILE A 100 1.26 1.75 13.09
CA ILE A 100 0.60 1.91 11.79
C ILE A 100 -0.93 1.81 11.94
N ILE A 101 -1.43 0.80 12.67
CA ILE A 101 -2.86 0.61 12.96
C ILE A 101 -3.45 1.83 13.66
N LYS A 102 -2.73 2.40 14.63
CA LYS A 102 -3.16 3.60 15.35
C LYS A 102 -3.21 4.83 14.45
N TYR A 103 -2.25 4.97 13.53
CA TYR A 103 -2.16 6.13 12.64
C TYR A 103 -3.30 6.15 11.60
N GLN A 104 -3.68 5.00 11.05
CA GLN A 104 -4.75 4.85 10.04
C GLN A 104 -4.61 5.71 8.78
N PHE A 105 -3.47 6.41 8.58
CA PHE A 105 -3.18 7.25 7.42
C PHE A 105 -4.26 8.30 7.10
N LYS A 106 -5.01 8.77 8.10
CA LYS A 106 -6.13 9.71 7.88
C LYS A 106 -5.66 11.02 7.25
N ASP A 107 -4.47 11.50 7.63
CA ASP A 107 -3.92 12.76 7.15
C ASP A 107 -3.40 12.67 5.71
N LEU A 108 -3.21 11.44 5.19
CA LEU A 108 -2.79 11.24 3.80
C LEU A 108 -3.98 11.24 2.84
N LYS A 109 -5.23 11.29 3.33
CA LYS A 109 -6.43 11.33 2.48
C LYS A 109 -6.38 12.49 1.47
N ASP A 110 -5.79 13.62 1.85
CA ASP A 110 -5.71 14.81 1.01
C ASP A 110 -4.62 14.72 -0.07
N ILE A 111 -3.65 13.81 0.08
CA ILE A 111 -2.66 13.53 -0.97
C ILE A 111 -3.29 12.70 -2.10
N PHE A 112 -4.28 11.89 -1.72
CA PHE A 112 -5.01 10.95 -2.58
C PHE A 112 -6.39 11.48 -2.99
N ARG A 113 -6.76 12.73 -2.67
CA ARG A 113 -7.96 13.39 -3.20
C ARG A 113 -7.58 14.53 -4.15
#